data_AF-A0A7V5R340-F1
#
_entry.id   AF-A0A7V5R340-F1
#
_cell.length_a   1.000
_cell.length_b   1.000
_cell.length_c   1.000
_cell.angle_alpha   90.00
_cell.angle_beta   90.00
_cell.angle_gamma   90.00
#
_symmetry.space_group_name_H-M   'P 1'
#
loop_
_entity.id
_entity.type
_entity.pdbx_description
1 polymer ?
#
loop_
_entity_poly.entity_id
_entity_poly.type
_entity_poly.pdbx_seq_one_letter_code
_entity_poly.pdbx_strand_id
1 'polypeptide(L)' 'MKLFLLLICIPFVANAYIDPGSGSAIMSAIIGFFVAIGIAVKTYWYKIKSLFTGGKNPAANDDQSEEE' A
#
# COMPACT_ATOMS: atom_id res chain seq x y z
N MET A 1 14.07 -10.16 49.84
CA MET A 1 14.74 -8.99 49.20
C MET A 1 15.83 -9.38 48.21
N LYS A 2 16.69 -10.38 48.50
CA LYS A 2 17.72 -10.87 47.55
C LYS A 2 17.16 -11.44 46.23
N LEU A 3 15.97 -12.04 46.26
CA LEU A 3 15.30 -12.57 45.06
C LEU A 3 14.84 -11.48 44.09
N PHE A 4 14.44 -10.31 44.61
CA PHE A 4 14.02 -9.17 43.80
C PHE A 4 15.21 -8.53 43.07
N LEU A 5 16.38 -8.55 43.71
CA LEU A 5 17.64 -8.06 43.16
C LEU A 5 18.17 -8.97 42.03
N LEU A 6 17.87 -10.27 42.09
CA LEU A 6 18.21 -11.25 41.05
C LEU A 6 17.35 -11.09 39.78
N LEU A 7 16.11 -10.65 39.93
CA LEU A 7 15.17 -10.42 38.80
C LEU A 7 15.55 -9.21 37.94
N ILE A 8 16.19 -8.18 38.53
CA ILE A 8 16.65 -6.96 37.84
C ILE A 8 17.88 -7.23 36.94
N CYS A 9 18.61 -8.33 37.17
CA CYS A 9 19.87 -8.61 36.49
C CYS A 9 19.72 -9.46 35.21
N ILE A 10 18.49 -9.72 34.76
CA ILE A 10 18.23 -10.48 33.53
C ILE A 10 18.46 -9.54 32.33
N PRO A 11 19.47 -9.78 31.48
CA PRO A 11 19.69 -8.96 30.29
C PRO A 11 18.53 -9.18 29.31
N PHE A 12 17.81 -8.10 28.98
CA PHE A 12 16.82 -8.12 27.92
C PHE A 12 17.55 -8.11 26.58
N VAL A 13 17.46 -9.20 25.82
CA VAL A 13 18.14 -9.31 24.52
C VAL A 13 17.52 -8.30 23.54
N ALA A 14 18.26 -7.25 23.24
CA ALA A 14 17.86 -6.23 22.28
C ALA A 14 18.04 -6.74 20.85
N ASN A 15 16.97 -7.21 20.22
CA ASN A 15 16.92 -7.60 18.80
C ASN A 15 16.85 -6.37 17.88
N ALA A 16 17.67 -5.35 18.14
CA ALA A 16 17.75 -4.13 17.33
C ALA A 16 18.81 -4.22 16.22
N TYR A 17 19.52 -5.35 16.13
CA TYR A 17 20.49 -5.59 15.09
C TYR A 17 19.77 -6.01 13.80
N ILE A 18 19.68 -5.09 12.86
CA ILE A 18 19.38 -5.43 11.47
C ILE A 18 20.67 -6.00 10.89
N ASP A 19 20.71 -7.31 10.69
CA ASP A 19 21.82 -7.94 9.97
C ASP A 19 21.81 -7.46 8.50
N PRO A 20 22.97 -7.43 7.82
CA PRO A 20 23.08 -6.92 6.46
C PRO A 20 22.18 -7.65 5.45
N GLY A 21 21.83 -8.92 5.70
CA GLY A 21 20.88 -9.68 4.89
C GLY A 21 19.45 -9.18 5.08
N SER A 22 18.99 -9.06 6.32
CA SER A 22 17.66 -8.53 6.65
C SER A 22 17.46 -7.09 6.16
N GLY A 23 18.49 -6.24 6.29
CA GLY A 23 18.45 -4.87 5.76
C GLY A 23 18.23 -4.83 4.24
N SER A 24 18.95 -5.69 3.52
CA SER A 24 18.82 -5.80 2.06
C SER A 24 17.46 -6.35 1.63
N ALA A 25 16.90 -7.30 2.39
CA ALA A 25 15.57 -7.85 2.12
C ALA A 25 14.47 -6.79 2.29
N ILE A 26 14.52 -6.01 3.37
CA ILE A 26 13.56 -4.91 3.61
C ILE A 26 13.63 -3.87 2.48
N MET A 27 14.84 -3.46 2.08
CA MET A 27 15.01 -2.51 0.97
C MET A 27 14.45 -3.06 -0.34
N SER A 28 14.71 -4.34 -0.64
CA SER A 28 14.19 -4.99 -1.84
C SER A 28 12.66 -5.05 -1.84
N ALA A 29 12.04 -5.32 -0.69
CA ALA A 29 10.59 -5.33 -0.54
C ALA A 29 9.99 -3.94 -0.76
N ILE A 30 10.61 -2.89 -0.21
CA ILE A 30 10.17 -1.50 -0.42
C ILE A 30 10.23 -1.11 -1.90
N ILE A 31 11.36 -1.39 -2.56
CA ILE A 31 11.52 -1.10 -3.99
C ILE A 31 10.49 -1.88 -4.81
N GLY A 32 10.35 -3.18 -4.56
CA GLY A 32 9.37 -4.04 -5.23
C GLY A 32 7.94 -3.55 -5.06
N PHE A 33 7.58 -3.08 -3.86
CA PHE A 33 6.26 -2.50 -3.57
C PHE A 33 5.98 -1.26 -4.43
N PHE A 34 6.91 -0.31 -4.49
CA PHE A 34 6.73 0.90 -5.31
C PHE A 34 6.70 0.59 -6.81
N VAL A 35 7.54 -0.33 -7.28
CA VAL A 35 7.51 -0.78 -8.68
C VAL A 35 6.17 -1.44 -9.01
N ALA A 36 5.69 -2.34 -8.15
CA ALA A 36 4.40 -3.00 -8.33
C ALA A 36 3.24 -2.00 -8.38
N ILE A 37 3.22 -1.02 -7.45
CA ILE A 37 2.22 0.06 -7.47
C ILE A 37 2.34 0.89 -8.75
N GLY A 38 3.53 1.30 -9.14
CA GLY A 38 3.74 2.09 -10.35
C GLY A 38 3.20 1.39 -11.61
N ILE A 39 3.47 0.09 -11.73
CA ILE A 39 2.95 -0.74 -12.82
C ILE A 39 1.43 -0.90 -12.72
N ALA A 40 0.90 -1.14 -11.53
CA ALA A 40 -0.54 -1.29 -11.32
C ALA A 40 -1.29 0.01 -11.70
N VAL A 41 -0.81 1.17 -11.23
CA VAL A 41 -1.39 2.48 -11.56
C VAL A 41 -1.33 2.74 -13.06
N LYS A 42 -0.19 2.47 -13.70
CA LYS A 42 -0.04 2.62 -15.17
C LYS A 42 -1.03 1.72 -15.92
N THR A 43 -1.14 0.46 -15.52
CA THR A 43 -2.00 -0.54 -16.16
C THR A 43 -3.48 -0.20 -16.00
N TYR A 44 -3.88 0.25 -14.81
CA TYR A 44 -5.28 0.53 -14.48
C TYR A 44 -5.65 2.01 -14.57
N TRP A 45 -4.82 2.86 -15.19
CA TRP A 45 -5.01 4.31 -15.22
C TRP A 45 -6.43 4.74 -15.60
N TYR A 46 -6.99 4.17 -16.67
CA TYR A 46 -8.35 4.47 -17.12
C TYR A 46 -9.44 4.01 -16.15
N LYS A 47 -9.26 2.85 -15.52
CA LYS A 47 -10.19 2.33 -14.51
C LYS A 47 -10.14 3.18 -13.25
N ILE A 48 -8.94 3.50 -12.76
CA ILE A 48 -8.73 4.41 -11.62
C ILE A 48 -9.36 5.77 -11.94
N LYS A 49 -9.10 6.34 -13.12
CA LYS A 49 -9.69 7.60 -13.55
C LYS A 49 -11.22 7.54 -13.61
N SER A 50 -11.78 6.45 -14.12
CA SER A 50 -13.24 6.23 -14.19
C SER A 50 -13.87 6.14 -12.80
N LEU A 51 -13.22 5.44 -11.86
CA LEU A 51 -13.66 5.36 -10.46
C LEU A 51 -13.63 6.72 -9.76
N PHE A 52 -12.63 7.57 -10.04
CA PHE A 52 -12.51 8.90 -9.45
C PHE A 52 -13.32 9.99 -10.17
N THR A 53 -13.63 9.82 -11.46
CA THR A 53 -14.36 10.82 -12.26
C THR A 53 -15.87 10.72 -12.05
N GLY A 54 -16.38 9.61 -11.49
CA GLY A 54 -17.82 9.37 -11.38
C GLY A 54 -18.42 9.14 -12.77
N GLY A 55 -19.24 8.10 -12.90
CA GLY A 55 -19.87 7.78 -14.17
C GLY A 55 -20.74 8.93 -14.68
N LYS A 56 -20.21 9.76 -15.58
CA LYS A 56 -21.07 10.49 -16.53
C LYS A 56 -21.57 9.44 -17.49
N ASN A 57 -22.73 8.88 -17.19
CA ASN A 57 -23.55 8.16 -18.15
C ASN A 57 -23.86 9.13 -19.29
N PRO A 58 -23.31 8.95 -20.52
CA PRO A 58 -23.77 9.69 -21.67
C PRO A 58 -24.99 8.94 -22.22
N ALA A 59 -26.08 8.92 -21.45
CA ALA A 59 -27.35 8.34 -21.88
C ALA A 59 -28.50 9.00 -21.11
N ALA A 60 -28.77 10.26 -21.44
CA ALA A 60 -30.03 10.95 -21.15
C ALA A 60 -30.09 12.29 -21.91
N ASN A 61 -30.18 12.23 -23.24
CA ASN A 61 -30.84 13.22 -24.13
C ASN A 61 -30.36 12.99 -25.56
N ASP A 62 -31.04 12.11 -26.31
CA ASP A 62 -31.20 12.30 -27.76
C ASP A 62 -32.32 11.41 -28.33
N ASP A 63 -33.48 11.40 -27.67
CA ASP A 63 -34.68 10.81 -28.25
C ASP A 63 -35.90 11.58 -27.76
N GLN A 64 -36.18 12.72 -28.41
CA GLN A 64 -37.52 13.32 -28.56
C GLN A 64 -37.43 14.58 -29.43
N SER A 65 -37.48 14.40 -30.75
CA SER A 65 -38.25 15.25 -31.68
C SER A 65 -38.08 14.78 -33.12
N GLU A 66 -38.77 13.71 -33.51
CA GLU A 66 -39.44 13.65 -34.82
C GLU A 66 -40.95 13.52 -34.55
N GLU A 67 -41.74 14.23 -35.36
CA GLU A 67 -43.21 14.22 -35.49
C GLU A 67 -44.03 15.09 -34.52
N GLU A 68 -44.25 16.36 -34.89
CA GLU A 68 -45.53 16.91 -35.42
C GLU A 68 -45.33 18.33 -36.01
#